data_AF-A0A357ZGL4-F1
#
_entry.id   AF-A0A357ZGL4-F1
#
_cell.length_a   1.000
_cell.length_b   1.000
_cell.length_c   1.000
_cell.angle_alpha   90.00
_cell.angle_beta   90.00
_cell.angle_gamma   90.00
#
_symmetry.space_group_name_H-M   'P 1'
#
loop_
_entity.id
_entity.type
_entity.pdbx_description
1 polymer ?
#
loop_
_entity_poly.entity_id
_entity_poly.type
_entity_poly.pdbx_seq_one_letter_code
_entity_poly.pdbx_strand_id
1 'polypeptide(L)'
;MKLGINGLGRIGKLSLWRHISSKYFPELVINVGREVGSSLEDLAASIERDSTYGHLGNYLYGYKGGRVIENLNNEAGTMVIDGLPVKILRQSRDPKDIAWRENGIRLVVDSTGAFTDPTADGTAAKGALRGHLTAGAEKVILSAPFKIKSKGLDMPTDAVTCIMGINDEMYDPARHAVISAASCTTTCLSYMIKPLMERIGADKILSASMVTVHAATGSQEVLDRLPKTGASDLRKNRSILNNIILTTTGAAKALSLVIPEMKTIGFIAESVRVPTSTGSLIILVVNLQDELEKPIKRADLIGIYKDFAGVSPYLLCSESQNVSSDIIGYPRAATVIESSETHTRTATVKVNLPAAARTVMGVDTLDVSVTQAVIYGWYDNELGSYTNMLGDLTERIAEQML
;
A
#
# COMPACT_ATOMS: atom_id res chain seq x y z
N MET A 1 -11.17 -22.34 -2.65
CA MET A 1 -11.81 -21.24 -3.43
C MET A 1 -10.84 -20.78 -4.52
N LYS A 2 -11.29 -20.33 -5.69
CA LYS A 2 -10.42 -19.75 -6.76
C LYS A 2 -10.27 -18.24 -6.57
N LEU A 3 -9.14 -17.66 -7.01
CA LEU A 3 -8.90 -16.21 -6.95
C LEU A 3 -8.96 -15.57 -8.34
N GLY A 4 -9.69 -14.46 -8.46
CA GLY A 4 -9.65 -13.58 -9.62
C GLY A 4 -8.67 -12.43 -9.44
N ILE A 5 -7.90 -12.07 -10.47
CA ILE A 5 -7.08 -10.84 -10.49
C ILE A 5 -7.48 -10.03 -11.72
N ASN A 6 -7.96 -8.81 -11.52
CA ASN A 6 -8.27 -7.87 -12.60
C ASN A 6 -7.09 -6.93 -12.85
N GLY A 7 -6.62 -6.91 -14.09
CA GLY A 7 -5.44 -6.16 -14.50
C GLY A 7 -4.15 -6.93 -14.26
N LEU A 8 -3.34 -7.06 -15.31
CA LEU A 8 -1.99 -7.65 -15.23
C LEU A 8 -0.93 -6.56 -15.49
N GLY A 9 -1.08 -5.45 -14.77
CA GLY A 9 -0.07 -4.39 -14.73
C GLY A 9 1.06 -4.74 -13.77
N ARG A 10 1.72 -3.71 -13.22
CA ARG A 10 2.84 -3.88 -12.28
C ARG A 10 2.42 -4.65 -11.01
N ILE A 11 1.42 -4.16 -10.28
CA ILE A 11 0.91 -4.80 -9.05
C ILE A 11 0.22 -6.13 -9.36
N GLY A 12 -0.58 -6.21 -10.42
CA GLY A 12 -1.24 -7.46 -10.82
C GLY A 12 -0.26 -8.59 -11.12
N LYS A 13 0.84 -8.30 -11.83
CA LYS A 13 1.90 -9.29 -12.09
C LYS A 13 2.57 -9.77 -10.81
N LEU A 14 2.94 -8.84 -9.91
CA LEU A 14 3.58 -9.19 -8.65
C LEU A 14 2.61 -9.92 -7.71
N SER A 15 1.31 -9.63 -7.77
CA SER A 15 0.27 -10.31 -6.98
C SER A 15 0.09 -11.75 -7.48
N LEU A 16 0.10 -11.95 -8.81
CA LEU A 16 0.18 -13.28 -9.41
C LEU A 16 1.42 -14.04 -8.90
N TRP A 17 2.61 -13.43 -8.93
CA TRP A 17 3.85 -14.05 -8.42
C TRP A 17 3.73 -14.45 -6.95
N ARG A 18 3.20 -13.56 -6.10
CA ARG A 18 2.97 -13.83 -4.68
C ARG A 18 2.05 -15.02 -4.48
N HIS A 19 0.92 -15.08 -5.18
CA HIS A 19 -0.03 -16.19 -5.03
C HIS A 19 0.48 -17.51 -5.60
N ILE A 20 1.27 -17.50 -6.68
CA ILE A 20 2.01 -18.69 -7.15
C ILE A 20 2.97 -19.19 -6.07
N SER A 21 3.73 -18.29 -5.43
CA SER A 21 4.66 -18.67 -4.36
C SER A 21 3.94 -19.26 -3.15
N SER A 22 2.81 -18.68 -2.74
CA SER A 22 2.04 -19.16 -1.58
C SER A 22 1.35 -20.52 -1.83
N LYS A 23 0.94 -20.79 -3.07
CA LYS A 23 0.05 -21.90 -3.47
C LYS A 23 -1.23 -22.02 -2.62
N TYR A 24 -1.68 -20.93 -2.00
CA TYR A 24 -2.87 -20.92 -1.15
C TYR A 24 -4.16 -21.19 -1.95
N PHE A 25 -4.28 -20.56 -3.12
CA PHE A 25 -5.40 -20.78 -4.04
C PHE A 25 -5.05 -21.92 -5.01
N PRO A 26 -5.95 -22.91 -5.25
CA PRO A 26 -5.71 -24.02 -6.16
C PRO A 26 -5.78 -23.65 -7.65
N GLU A 27 -6.33 -22.49 -8.00
CA GLU A 27 -6.41 -21.98 -9.37
C GLU A 27 -6.56 -20.45 -9.37
N LEU A 28 -5.94 -19.80 -10.36
CA LEU A 28 -6.00 -18.34 -10.56
C LEU A 28 -6.66 -18.00 -11.90
N VAL A 29 -7.52 -16.98 -11.91
CA VAL A 29 -8.14 -16.44 -13.13
C VAL A 29 -7.78 -14.97 -13.27
N ILE A 30 -7.05 -14.62 -14.33
CA ILE A 30 -6.51 -13.29 -14.56
C ILE A 30 -7.26 -12.62 -15.69
N ASN A 31 -7.83 -11.44 -15.47
CA ASN A 31 -8.41 -10.63 -16.53
C ASN A 31 -7.40 -9.59 -17.03
N VAL A 32 -7.10 -9.63 -18.33
CA VAL A 32 -6.35 -8.58 -19.05
C VAL A 32 -7.27 -7.72 -19.92
N GLY A 33 -8.50 -8.17 -20.16
CA GLY A 33 -9.56 -7.41 -20.82
C GLY A 33 -9.29 -6.98 -22.26
N ARG A 34 -8.27 -7.56 -22.90
CA ARG A 34 -7.97 -7.41 -24.32
C ARG A 34 -7.03 -8.51 -24.78
N GLU A 35 -6.85 -8.64 -26.09
CA GLU A 35 -5.72 -9.38 -26.65
C GLU A 35 -4.39 -8.70 -26.29
N VAL A 36 -3.40 -9.52 -25.94
CA VAL A 36 -2.06 -9.08 -25.52
C VAL A 36 -1.04 -9.86 -26.34
N GLY A 37 -0.12 -9.15 -26.98
CA GLY A 37 0.87 -9.75 -27.85
C GLY A 37 0.24 -10.41 -29.09
N SER A 38 1.05 -11.24 -29.73
CA SER A 38 0.66 -12.14 -30.83
C SER A 38 0.09 -13.47 -30.32
N SER A 39 0.49 -13.89 -29.12
CA SER A 39 0.04 -15.15 -28.51
C SER A 39 0.23 -15.19 -26.99
N LEU A 40 -0.23 -16.27 -26.36
CA LEU A 40 -0.10 -16.52 -24.93
C LEU A 40 1.37 -16.65 -24.50
N GLU A 41 2.26 -17.02 -25.40
CA GLU A 41 3.71 -17.03 -25.21
C GLU A 41 4.25 -15.63 -24.86
N ASP A 42 3.74 -14.57 -25.50
CA ASP A 42 4.14 -13.19 -25.20
C ASP A 42 3.70 -12.78 -23.79
N LEU A 43 2.48 -13.19 -23.41
CA LEU A 43 1.97 -12.95 -22.06
C LEU A 43 2.79 -13.72 -21.02
N ALA A 44 3.09 -14.99 -21.27
CA ALA A 44 3.94 -15.81 -20.42
C ALA A 44 5.33 -15.20 -20.27
N ALA A 45 5.96 -14.73 -21.35
CA ALA A 45 7.25 -14.06 -21.30
C ALA A 45 7.21 -12.76 -20.47
N SER A 46 6.10 -12.00 -20.55
CA SER A 46 5.89 -10.81 -19.74
C SER A 46 5.67 -11.12 -18.26
N ILE A 47 4.95 -12.21 -17.94
CA ILE A 47 4.78 -12.71 -16.58
C ILE A 47 6.12 -13.20 -16.02
N GLU A 48 6.92 -13.90 -16.82
CA GLU A 48 8.15 -14.53 -16.36
C GLU A 48 9.27 -13.54 -16.03
N ARG A 49 9.31 -12.36 -16.69
CA ARG A 49 10.44 -11.43 -16.62
C ARG A 49 10.10 -10.12 -15.91
N ASP A 50 11.02 -9.66 -15.08
CA ASP A 50 10.93 -8.40 -14.35
C ASP A 50 12.28 -7.69 -14.28
N SER A 51 12.31 -6.40 -14.64
CA SER A 51 13.56 -5.61 -14.61
C SER A 51 14.03 -5.27 -13.19
N THR A 52 13.16 -5.33 -12.19
CA THR A 52 13.51 -5.05 -10.78
C THR A 52 13.77 -6.34 -10.01
N TYR A 53 12.92 -7.36 -10.21
CA TYR A 53 12.95 -8.59 -9.42
C TYR A 53 13.51 -9.81 -10.15
N GLY A 54 13.98 -9.64 -11.38
CA GLY A 54 14.54 -10.72 -12.19
C GLY A 54 13.47 -11.63 -12.78
N HIS A 55 13.77 -12.93 -12.87
CA HIS A 55 12.85 -13.92 -13.44
C HIS A 55 11.98 -14.56 -12.35
N LEU A 56 10.74 -14.95 -12.70
CA LEU A 56 9.84 -15.65 -11.79
C LEU A 56 10.47 -16.93 -11.20
N GLY A 57 11.20 -17.71 -12.02
CA GLY A 57 11.93 -18.88 -11.52
C GLY A 57 12.95 -18.52 -10.43
N ASN A 58 13.65 -17.40 -10.59
CA ASN A 58 14.63 -16.92 -9.61
C ASN A 58 13.94 -16.40 -8.35
N TYR A 59 12.80 -15.74 -8.51
CA TYR A 59 11.97 -15.33 -7.38
C TYR A 59 11.51 -16.53 -6.54
N LEU A 60 11.12 -17.64 -7.18
CA LEU A 60 10.64 -18.84 -6.48
C LEU A 60 11.77 -19.70 -5.89
N TYR A 61 12.88 -19.85 -6.62
CA TYR A 61 13.89 -20.88 -6.35
C TYR A 61 15.34 -20.35 -6.28
N GLY A 62 15.51 -19.02 -6.28
CA GLY A 62 16.81 -18.37 -6.28
C GLY A 62 17.63 -18.72 -7.52
N TYR A 63 18.96 -18.83 -7.36
CA TYR A 63 19.88 -19.11 -8.47
C TYR A 63 19.66 -20.48 -9.16
N LYS A 64 18.89 -21.39 -8.55
CA LYS A 64 18.53 -22.69 -9.13
C LYS A 64 17.25 -22.62 -9.97
N GLY A 65 16.60 -21.46 -10.03
CA GLY A 65 15.36 -21.25 -10.76
C GLY A 65 15.52 -21.42 -12.26
N GLY A 66 14.63 -22.22 -12.84
CA GLY A 66 14.46 -22.35 -14.29
C GLY A 66 13.15 -21.72 -14.76
N ARG A 67 12.78 -22.00 -16.01
CA ARG A 67 11.45 -21.66 -16.53
C ARG A 67 10.39 -22.47 -15.78
N VAL A 68 9.34 -21.80 -15.31
CA VAL A 68 8.24 -22.40 -14.52
C VAL A 68 6.87 -22.29 -15.18
N ILE A 69 6.79 -21.69 -16.37
CA ILE A 69 5.54 -21.55 -17.13
C ILE A 69 5.51 -22.59 -18.25
N GLU A 70 4.47 -23.41 -18.27
CA GLU A 70 4.30 -24.54 -19.18
C GLU A 70 2.83 -24.75 -19.57
N ASN A 71 2.58 -25.73 -20.45
CA ASN A 71 1.23 -26.14 -20.88
C ASN A 71 0.35 -24.98 -21.39
N LEU A 72 0.94 -24.09 -22.20
CA LEU A 72 0.22 -22.96 -22.80
C LEU A 72 -0.81 -23.48 -23.81
N ASN A 73 -2.04 -23.01 -23.68
CA ASN A 73 -3.12 -23.24 -24.64
C ASN A 73 -3.73 -21.90 -25.04
N ASN A 74 -3.43 -21.49 -26.28
CA ASN A 74 -3.86 -20.20 -26.84
C ASN A 74 -5.39 -20.09 -26.98
N GLU A 75 -6.05 -21.17 -27.39
CA GLU A 75 -7.51 -21.21 -27.62
C GLU A 75 -8.27 -21.13 -26.30
N ALA A 76 -7.88 -21.95 -25.33
CA ALA A 76 -8.48 -21.97 -23.99
C ALA A 76 -8.06 -20.78 -23.13
N GLY A 77 -6.95 -20.11 -23.48
CA GLY A 77 -6.35 -19.04 -22.69
C GLY A 77 -5.80 -19.53 -21.36
N THR A 78 -5.21 -20.72 -21.32
CA THR A 78 -4.73 -21.35 -20.07
C THR A 78 -3.23 -21.62 -20.11
N MET A 79 -2.60 -21.61 -18.94
CA MET A 79 -1.23 -22.05 -18.73
C MET A 79 -1.10 -22.67 -17.34
N VAL A 80 0.01 -23.36 -17.08
CA VAL A 80 0.39 -23.81 -15.74
C VAL A 80 1.64 -23.04 -15.32
N ILE A 81 1.63 -22.48 -14.12
CA ILE A 81 2.76 -21.74 -13.56
C ILE A 81 3.17 -22.40 -12.25
N ASP A 82 4.35 -23.03 -12.24
CA ASP A 82 4.88 -23.76 -11.08
C ASP A 82 3.91 -24.81 -10.50
N GLY A 83 3.26 -25.55 -11.41
CA GLY A 83 2.23 -26.54 -11.09
C GLY A 83 0.84 -25.97 -10.81
N LEU A 84 0.68 -24.64 -10.75
CA LEU A 84 -0.60 -23.99 -10.49
C LEU A 84 -1.36 -23.65 -11.79
N PRO A 85 -2.62 -24.10 -11.97
CA PRO A 85 -3.42 -23.73 -13.13
C PRO A 85 -3.78 -22.24 -13.15
N VAL A 86 -3.58 -21.60 -14.31
CA VAL A 86 -3.89 -20.17 -14.54
C VAL A 86 -4.71 -20.02 -15.82
N LYS A 87 -5.85 -19.32 -15.73
CA LYS A 87 -6.70 -18.96 -16.87
C LYS A 87 -6.68 -17.46 -17.13
N ILE A 88 -6.64 -17.06 -18.40
CA ILE A 88 -6.56 -15.68 -18.86
C ILE A 88 -7.85 -15.27 -19.57
N LEU A 89 -8.51 -14.23 -19.07
CA LEU A 89 -9.67 -13.60 -19.69
C LEU A 89 -9.23 -12.36 -20.48
N ARG A 90 -9.69 -12.27 -21.74
CA ARG A 90 -9.21 -11.28 -22.73
C ARG A 90 -10.33 -10.42 -23.34
N GLN A 91 -11.57 -10.59 -22.90
CA GLN A 91 -12.74 -10.07 -23.61
C GLN A 91 -13.23 -8.71 -23.10
N SER A 92 -13.26 -8.50 -21.78
CA SER A 92 -13.87 -7.30 -21.20
C SER A 92 -12.95 -6.51 -20.29
N ARG A 93 -13.03 -5.18 -20.42
CA ARG A 93 -12.43 -4.21 -19.49
C ARG A 93 -13.42 -3.65 -18.49
N ASP A 94 -14.73 -3.77 -18.74
CA ASP A 94 -15.75 -3.31 -17.81
C ASP A 94 -15.93 -4.39 -16.73
N PRO A 95 -15.68 -4.08 -15.44
CA PRO A 95 -15.78 -5.03 -14.33
C PRO A 95 -17.06 -5.87 -14.28
N LYS A 96 -18.19 -5.34 -14.75
CA LYS A 96 -19.51 -6.02 -14.72
C LYS A 96 -19.67 -7.09 -15.78
N ASP A 97 -18.88 -7.00 -16.85
CA ASP A 97 -18.94 -7.89 -18.02
C ASP A 97 -17.80 -8.92 -18.00
N ILE A 98 -16.97 -8.93 -16.96
CA ILE A 98 -15.94 -9.96 -16.80
C ILE A 98 -16.62 -11.25 -16.34
N ALA A 99 -16.27 -12.37 -16.96
CA ALA A 99 -16.90 -13.67 -16.74
C ALA A 99 -16.54 -14.33 -15.38
N TRP A 100 -16.67 -13.63 -14.25
CA TRP A 100 -16.35 -14.16 -12.93
C TRP A 100 -17.25 -15.33 -12.52
N ARG A 101 -18.58 -15.17 -12.68
CA ARG A 101 -19.55 -16.23 -12.36
C ARG A 101 -19.27 -17.53 -13.13
N GLU A 102 -19.01 -17.43 -14.42
CA GLU A 102 -18.73 -18.58 -15.29
C GLU A 102 -17.46 -19.33 -14.88
N ASN A 103 -16.49 -18.63 -14.29
CA ASN A 103 -15.23 -19.20 -13.83
C ASN A 103 -15.24 -19.53 -12.33
N GLY A 104 -16.37 -19.37 -11.63
CA GLY A 104 -16.51 -19.68 -10.21
C GLY A 104 -15.70 -18.75 -9.29
N ILE A 105 -15.50 -17.50 -9.69
CA ILE A 105 -14.69 -16.52 -8.96
C ILE A 105 -15.55 -15.75 -7.96
N ARG A 106 -15.32 -15.99 -6.66
CA ARG A 106 -16.01 -15.32 -5.55
C ARG A 106 -15.21 -14.15 -4.97
N LEU A 107 -13.88 -14.21 -5.03
CA LEU A 107 -12.96 -13.16 -4.53
C LEU A 107 -12.13 -12.61 -5.69
N VAL A 108 -12.10 -11.29 -5.82
CA VAL A 108 -11.34 -10.58 -6.87
C VAL A 108 -10.38 -9.58 -6.26
N VAL A 109 -9.13 -9.54 -6.74
CA VAL A 109 -8.20 -8.43 -6.52
C VAL A 109 -8.21 -7.53 -7.76
N ASP A 110 -8.68 -6.29 -7.63
CA ASP A 110 -8.55 -5.28 -8.70
C ASP A 110 -7.24 -4.52 -8.56
N SER A 111 -6.38 -4.68 -9.57
CA SER A 111 -5.08 -4.02 -9.68
C SER A 111 -4.97 -3.11 -10.91
N THR A 112 -6.10 -2.73 -11.48
CA THR A 112 -6.15 -1.84 -12.66
C THR A 112 -5.82 -0.40 -12.30
N GLY A 113 -6.17 0.02 -11.08
CA GLY A 113 -6.10 1.41 -10.64
C GLY A 113 -7.13 2.34 -11.32
N ALA A 114 -7.99 1.81 -12.20
CA ALA A 114 -9.00 2.58 -12.93
C ALA A 114 -10.27 2.78 -12.09
N PHE A 115 -10.62 1.79 -11.27
CA PHE A 115 -11.86 1.74 -10.51
C PHE A 115 -11.59 1.90 -9.02
N THR A 116 -11.53 3.15 -8.55
CA THR A 116 -11.13 3.47 -7.17
C THR A 116 -12.26 4.04 -6.32
N ASP A 117 -13.42 4.31 -6.91
CA ASP A 117 -14.55 4.90 -6.20
C ASP A 117 -15.46 3.79 -5.67
N PRO A 118 -15.55 3.59 -4.34
CA PRO A 118 -16.40 2.56 -3.75
C PRO A 118 -17.89 2.94 -3.77
N THR A 119 -18.26 4.19 -4.08
CA THR A 119 -19.67 4.62 -4.15
C THR A 119 -20.25 4.49 -5.56
N ALA A 120 -19.41 4.22 -6.57
CA ALA A 120 -19.86 4.14 -7.96
C ALA A 120 -20.71 2.88 -8.19
N ASP A 121 -21.87 3.06 -8.82
CA ASP A 121 -22.79 1.98 -9.16
C ASP A 121 -22.13 0.93 -10.07
N GLY A 122 -22.39 -0.35 -9.82
CA GLY A 122 -21.77 -1.47 -10.55
C GLY A 122 -22.12 -1.53 -12.03
N THR A 123 -23.15 -0.79 -12.49
CA THR A 123 -23.58 -0.74 -13.89
C THR A 123 -23.14 0.53 -14.62
N ALA A 124 -22.39 1.42 -13.95
CA ALA A 124 -21.94 2.70 -14.50
C ALA A 124 -21.27 2.54 -15.87
N ALA A 125 -21.60 3.42 -16.82
CA ALA A 125 -21.16 3.33 -18.22
C ALA A 125 -19.63 3.40 -18.42
N LYS A 126 -18.88 3.88 -17.43
CA LYS A 126 -17.40 3.95 -17.48
C LYS A 126 -16.72 2.81 -16.71
N GLY A 127 -17.48 1.82 -16.26
CA GLY A 127 -17.05 0.78 -15.33
C GLY A 127 -16.94 1.29 -13.89
N ALA A 128 -17.09 0.38 -12.94
CA ALA A 128 -17.00 0.67 -11.51
C ALA A 128 -16.44 -0.53 -10.75
N LEU A 129 -15.84 -0.28 -9.59
CA LEU A 129 -15.24 -1.33 -8.76
C LEU A 129 -16.29 -2.37 -8.34
N ARG A 130 -17.50 -1.89 -8.04
CA ARG A 130 -18.67 -2.72 -7.72
C ARG A 130 -19.18 -3.55 -8.90
N GLY A 131 -18.75 -3.27 -10.13
CA GLY A 131 -19.11 -4.09 -11.28
C GLY A 131 -18.63 -5.53 -11.13
N HIS A 132 -17.53 -5.78 -10.42
CA HIS A 132 -17.11 -7.15 -10.10
C HIS A 132 -18.17 -7.94 -9.31
N LEU A 133 -18.93 -7.27 -8.44
CA LEU A 133 -20.04 -7.88 -7.71
C LEU A 133 -21.19 -8.22 -8.65
N THR A 134 -21.51 -7.32 -9.59
CA THR A 134 -22.50 -7.57 -10.67
C THR A 134 -22.10 -8.78 -11.53
N ALA A 135 -20.81 -8.92 -11.82
CA ALA A 135 -20.22 -10.04 -12.57
C ALA A 135 -20.23 -11.39 -11.81
N GLY A 136 -20.63 -11.39 -10.54
CA GLY A 136 -20.81 -12.60 -9.72
C GLY A 136 -19.72 -12.86 -8.68
N ALA A 137 -18.77 -11.95 -8.50
CA ALA A 137 -17.92 -11.98 -7.31
C ALA A 137 -18.74 -11.60 -6.06
N GLU A 138 -18.32 -12.10 -4.91
CA GLU A 138 -18.92 -11.75 -3.62
C GLU A 138 -18.14 -10.65 -2.91
N LYS A 139 -16.81 -10.66 -3.08
CA LYS A 139 -15.88 -9.69 -2.47
C LYS A 139 -14.90 -9.18 -3.52
N VAL A 140 -14.54 -7.91 -3.41
CA VAL A 140 -13.48 -7.29 -4.20
C VAL A 140 -12.49 -6.54 -3.31
N ILE A 141 -11.19 -6.79 -3.51
CA ILE A 141 -10.08 -6.08 -2.88
C ILE A 141 -9.45 -5.17 -3.93
N LEU A 142 -9.46 -3.87 -3.69
CA LEU A 142 -8.77 -2.88 -4.49
C LEU A 142 -7.32 -2.73 -4.01
N SER A 143 -6.34 -2.90 -4.91
CA SER A 143 -4.91 -2.70 -4.63
C SER A 143 -4.51 -1.20 -4.66
N ALA A 144 -5.36 -0.34 -4.10
CA ALA A 144 -5.20 1.11 -4.08
C ALA A 144 -6.13 1.72 -3.01
N PRO A 145 -5.86 2.97 -2.56
CA PRO A 145 -6.79 3.68 -1.68
C PRO A 145 -8.07 4.05 -2.43
N PHE A 146 -9.20 4.01 -1.72
CA PHE A 146 -10.46 4.53 -2.24
C PHE A 146 -10.38 6.03 -2.57
N LYS A 147 -11.06 6.42 -3.64
CA LYS A 147 -11.19 7.81 -4.09
C LYS A 147 -12.65 8.10 -4.44
N ILE A 148 -13.40 8.57 -3.45
CA ILE A 148 -14.77 9.08 -3.64
C ILE A 148 -14.69 10.36 -4.46
N LYS A 149 -15.28 10.35 -5.67
CA LYS A 149 -15.20 11.49 -6.60
C LYS A 149 -16.27 12.56 -6.32
N SER A 150 -17.42 12.14 -5.81
CA SER A 150 -18.54 13.04 -5.50
C SER A 150 -18.37 13.66 -4.12
N LYS A 151 -18.49 14.99 -4.03
CA LYS A 151 -18.45 15.70 -2.74
C LYS A 151 -19.69 15.33 -1.91
N GLY A 152 -19.51 15.19 -0.60
CA GLY A 152 -20.59 14.94 0.36
C GLY A 152 -21.07 13.48 0.43
N LEU A 153 -20.40 12.55 -0.25
CA LEU A 153 -20.62 11.11 -0.04
C LEU A 153 -19.64 10.57 0.99
N ASP A 154 -20.17 9.81 1.93
CA ASP A 154 -19.40 9.07 2.93
C ASP A 154 -18.98 7.68 2.41
N MET A 155 -18.09 7.02 3.15
CA MET A 155 -17.73 5.64 2.90
C MET A 155 -18.99 4.74 2.99
N PRO A 156 -19.29 3.92 1.96
CA PRO A 156 -20.37 2.94 2.06
C PRO A 156 -20.18 2.01 3.25
N THR A 157 -21.27 1.57 3.88
CA THR A 157 -21.23 0.73 5.09
C THR A 157 -20.66 -0.68 4.84
N ASP A 158 -20.68 -1.13 3.59
CA ASP A 158 -20.09 -2.39 3.11
C ASP A 158 -18.67 -2.21 2.54
N ALA A 159 -18.08 -1.01 2.68
CA ALA A 159 -16.73 -0.70 2.24
C ALA A 159 -15.78 -0.45 3.41
N VAL A 160 -14.58 -1.03 3.37
CA VAL A 160 -13.58 -0.90 4.43
C VAL A 160 -12.17 -0.74 3.87
N THR A 161 -11.32 0.02 4.54
CA THR A 161 -9.88 0.09 4.24
C THR A 161 -9.14 -0.73 5.29
N CYS A 162 -8.37 -1.73 4.86
CA CYS A 162 -7.65 -2.64 5.75
C CYS A 162 -6.17 -2.70 5.40
N ILE A 163 -5.33 -2.72 6.44
CA ILE A 163 -3.90 -3.02 6.36
C ILE A 163 -3.65 -4.21 7.29
N MET A 164 -3.11 -5.29 6.71
CA MET A 164 -2.74 -6.51 7.44
C MET A 164 -1.81 -6.17 8.62
N GLY A 165 -2.13 -6.68 9.81
CA GLY A 165 -1.45 -6.46 11.09
C GLY A 165 -1.68 -5.08 11.76
N ILE A 166 -2.48 -4.20 11.14
CA ILE A 166 -2.78 -2.86 11.68
C ILE A 166 -4.25 -2.75 12.09
N ASN A 167 -5.17 -3.03 11.18
CA ASN A 167 -6.60 -2.88 11.41
C ASN A 167 -7.43 -3.94 10.66
N ASP A 168 -6.81 -5.05 10.25
CA ASP A 168 -7.45 -6.13 9.50
C ASP A 168 -8.52 -6.88 10.31
N GLU A 169 -8.57 -6.69 11.63
CA GLU A 169 -9.69 -7.06 12.50
C GLU A 169 -10.95 -6.21 12.30
N MET A 170 -10.85 -5.01 11.70
CA MET A 170 -12.02 -4.21 11.33
C MET A 170 -12.83 -4.84 10.20
N TYR A 171 -12.26 -5.78 9.44
CA TYR A 171 -12.99 -6.47 8.38
C TYR A 171 -14.04 -7.41 8.98
N ASP A 172 -15.30 -7.17 8.63
CA ASP A 172 -16.44 -8.01 8.95
C ASP A 172 -16.89 -8.74 7.66
N PRO A 173 -16.73 -10.08 7.58
CA PRO A 173 -17.10 -10.85 6.39
C PRO A 173 -18.60 -10.84 6.10
N ALA A 174 -19.47 -10.63 7.09
CA ALA A 174 -20.92 -10.55 6.88
C ALA A 174 -21.33 -9.22 6.26
N ARG A 175 -20.56 -8.15 6.50
CA ARG A 175 -20.89 -6.78 6.05
C ARG A 175 -20.08 -6.30 4.85
N HIS A 176 -18.77 -6.48 4.88
CA HIS A 176 -17.87 -5.77 3.95
C HIS A 176 -17.69 -6.54 2.65
N ALA A 177 -18.12 -5.97 1.53
CA ALA A 177 -17.96 -6.54 0.19
C ALA A 177 -16.89 -5.85 -0.67
N VAL A 178 -16.55 -4.60 -0.32
CA VAL A 178 -15.60 -3.78 -1.08
C VAL A 178 -14.46 -3.36 -0.16
N ILE A 179 -13.27 -3.91 -0.37
CA ILE A 179 -12.12 -3.72 0.51
C ILE A 179 -11.06 -2.90 -0.22
N SER A 180 -10.43 -1.95 0.45
CA SER A 180 -9.22 -1.28 -0.03
C SER A 180 -8.03 -1.78 0.77
N ALA A 181 -6.99 -2.23 0.07
CA ALA A 181 -5.69 -2.57 0.67
C ALA A 181 -4.80 -1.32 0.86
N ALA A 182 -5.40 -0.14 1.02
CA ALA A 182 -4.73 1.15 1.15
C ALA A 182 -3.66 1.40 0.06
N SER A 183 -2.63 2.19 0.38
CA SER A 183 -1.47 2.42 -0.48
C SER A 183 -0.18 1.95 0.21
N CYS A 184 0.86 1.64 -0.56
CA CYS A 184 2.18 1.28 -0.05
C CYS A 184 2.73 2.27 1.01
N THR A 185 2.59 3.59 0.78
CA THR A 185 3.00 4.60 1.77
C THR A 185 2.14 4.57 3.03
N THR A 186 0.81 4.38 2.92
CA THR A 186 -0.07 4.31 4.10
C THR A 186 0.24 3.06 4.92
N THR A 187 0.49 1.94 4.24
CA THR A 187 0.96 0.70 4.85
C THR A 187 2.22 0.93 5.66
N CYS A 188 3.29 1.44 5.04
CA CYS A 188 4.55 1.69 5.75
C CYS A 188 4.36 2.67 6.92
N LEU A 189 3.67 3.79 6.69
CA LEU A 189 3.44 4.79 7.72
C LEU A 189 2.65 4.24 8.92
N SER A 190 1.68 3.35 8.69
CA SER A 190 0.89 2.74 9.76
C SER A 190 1.77 1.92 10.69
N TYR A 191 2.74 1.19 10.14
CA TYR A 191 3.73 0.44 10.90
C TYR A 191 4.76 1.32 11.60
N MET A 192 5.00 2.54 11.13
CA MET A 192 5.82 3.52 11.88
C MET A 192 5.06 4.14 13.05
N ILE A 193 3.76 4.41 12.89
CA ILE A 193 2.96 5.18 13.85
C ILE A 193 2.34 4.30 14.93
N LYS A 194 1.75 3.15 14.56
CA LYS A 194 1.01 2.29 15.52
C LYS A 194 1.85 1.88 16.74
N PRO A 195 3.12 1.43 16.61
CA PRO A 195 3.93 1.07 17.78
C PRO A 195 4.17 2.25 18.73
N LEU A 196 4.39 3.44 18.19
CA LEU A 196 4.56 4.66 18.99
C LEU A 196 3.27 4.99 19.74
N MET A 197 2.12 4.91 19.07
CA MET A 197 0.82 5.20 19.69
C MET A 197 0.47 4.21 20.79
N GLU A 198 0.70 2.91 20.57
CA GLU A 198 0.40 1.88 21.55
C GLU A 198 1.30 2.00 22.80
N ARG A 199 2.57 2.38 22.65
CA ARG A 199 3.49 2.50 23.79
C ARG A 199 3.40 3.84 24.51
N ILE A 200 3.40 4.93 23.76
CA ILE A 200 3.54 6.30 24.29
C ILE A 200 2.15 6.90 24.59
N GLY A 201 1.12 6.47 23.87
CA GLY A 201 -0.24 7.00 23.93
C GLY A 201 -0.47 8.07 22.86
N ALA A 202 -1.64 8.02 22.22
CA ALA A 202 -2.04 8.97 21.18
C ALA A 202 -2.04 10.42 21.68
N ASP A 203 -2.46 10.66 22.92
CA ASP A 203 -2.55 12.00 23.52
C ASP A 203 -1.18 12.68 23.70
N LYS A 204 -0.10 11.89 23.74
CA LYS A 204 1.27 12.43 23.80
C LYS A 204 1.82 12.78 22.42
N ILE A 205 1.16 12.43 21.32
CA ILE A 205 1.59 12.83 19.97
C ILE A 205 0.93 14.17 19.64
N LEU A 206 1.68 15.27 19.81
CA LEU A 206 1.17 16.63 19.60
C LEU A 206 0.93 16.93 18.12
N SER A 207 1.86 16.51 17.27
CA SER A 207 1.77 16.63 15.82
C SER A 207 2.77 15.72 15.15
N ALA A 208 2.54 15.43 13.88
CA ALA A 208 3.51 14.72 13.08
C ALA A 208 3.53 15.26 11.64
N SER A 209 4.64 15.08 10.96
CA SER A 209 4.75 15.33 9.53
C SER A 209 5.58 14.26 8.88
N MET A 210 5.31 13.97 7.62
CA MET A 210 6.16 13.06 6.86
C MET A 210 6.39 13.50 5.44
N VAL A 211 7.57 13.14 4.94
CA VAL A 211 7.90 13.20 3.52
C VAL A 211 8.22 11.78 3.08
N THR A 212 7.55 11.31 2.03
CA THR A 212 7.99 10.09 1.36
C THR A 212 8.86 10.40 0.16
N VAL A 213 10.12 9.97 0.21
CA VAL A 213 11.01 9.90 -0.95
C VAL A 213 10.68 8.60 -1.65
N HIS A 214 9.95 8.71 -2.75
CA HIS A 214 9.25 7.59 -3.36
C HIS A 214 9.83 7.28 -4.74
N ALA A 215 10.10 6.01 -4.99
CA ALA A 215 10.49 5.51 -6.29
C ALA A 215 9.46 5.85 -7.39
N ALA A 216 9.91 5.76 -8.64
CA ALA A 216 9.09 5.94 -9.81
C ALA A 216 7.92 4.94 -9.83
N THR A 217 6.81 5.34 -10.45
CA THR A 217 5.66 4.47 -10.69
C THR A 217 5.21 4.60 -12.13
N GLY A 218 4.33 3.71 -12.61
CA GLY A 218 3.76 3.79 -13.96
C GLY A 218 2.89 5.04 -14.23
N SER A 219 2.72 5.93 -13.25
CA SER A 219 2.00 7.20 -13.43
C SER A 219 2.89 8.37 -13.84
N GLN A 220 4.22 8.23 -13.75
CA GLN A 220 5.17 9.23 -14.23
C GLN A 220 5.54 8.97 -15.69
N GLU A 221 5.96 10.02 -16.38
CA GLU A 221 6.31 9.95 -17.80
C GLU A 221 7.83 9.70 -17.96
N VAL A 222 8.20 8.89 -18.94
CA VAL A 222 9.62 8.63 -19.27
C VAL A 222 10.27 9.85 -19.89
N LEU A 223 9.54 10.55 -20.76
CA LEU A 223 9.93 11.80 -21.41
C LEU A 223 8.84 12.85 -21.17
N ASP A 224 9.18 14.12 -21.32
CA ASP A 224 8.22 15.21 -21.17
C ASP A 224 7.01 15.02 -22.09
N ARG A 225 5.80 15.15 -21.56
CA ARG A 225 4.53 14.94 -22.28
C ARG A 225 3.53 16.06 -21.99
N LEU A 226 2.69 16.41 -22.96
CA LEU A 226 1.60 17.34 -22.73
C LEU A 226 0.65 16.89 -21.59
N PRO A 227 0.22 17.82 -20.71
CA PRO A 227 -0.77 17.53 -19.68
C PRO A 227 -2.10 17.13 -20.29
N LYS A 228 -2.83 16.26 -19.58
CA LYS A 228 -4.24 16.00 -19.89
C LYS A 228 -5.06 17.25 -19.56
N THR A 229 -6.15 17.45 -20.28
CA THR A 229 -7.12 18.52 -19.99
C THR A 229 -7.55 18.49 -18.53
N GLY A 230 -7.44 19.62 -17.84
CA GLY A 230 -7.79 19.75 -16.41
C GLY A 230 -6.75 19.22 -15.42
N ALA A 231 -5.53 18.89 -15.87
CA ALA A 231 -4.45 18.52 -14.96
C ALA A 231 -4.10 19.68 -14.01
N SER A 232 -4.12 19.40 -12.70
CA SER A 232 -3.79 20.38 -11.66
C SER A 232 -2.31 20.38 -11.25
N ASP A 233 -1.59 19.28 -11.51
CA ASP A 233 -0.17 19.12 -11.17
C ASP A 233 0.66 18.86 -12.43
N LEU A 234 1.17 19.95 -13.02
CA LEU A 234 1.95 19.92 -14.26
C LEU A 234 3.36 19.33 -14.09
N ARG A 235 3.82 19.13 -12.86
CA ARG A 235 5.15 18.54 -12.62
C ARG A 235 5.19 17.07 -13.02
N LYS A 236 4.05 16.37 -12.96
CA LYS A 236 3.90 14.94 -13.35
C LYS A 236 4.10 14.69 -14.84
N ASN A 237 4.12 15.74 -15.64
CA ASN A 237 4.34 15.70 -17.07
C ASN A 237 5.82 15.74 -17.46
N ARG A 238 6.72 15.96 -16.49
CA ARG A 238 8.16 15.99 -16.70
C ARG A 238 8.77 14.59 -16.55
N SER A 239 9.85 14.32 -17.27
CA SER A 239 10.57 13.04 -17.25
C SER A 239 10.98 12.63 -15.83
N ILE A 240 10.67 11.39 -15.45
CA ILE A 240 11.11 10.83 -14.16
C ILE A 240 12.59 10.47 -14.11
N LEU A 241 13.26 10.29 -15.25
CA LEU A 241 14.63 9.77 -15.30
C LEU A 241 15.68 10.76 -14.77
N ASN A 242 15.36 12.05 -14.73
CA ASN A 242 16.32 13.11 -14.40
C ASN A 242 15.72 14.23 -13.53
N ASN A 243 14.56 14.00 -12.90
CA ASN A 243 13.92 14.99 -12.05
C ASN A 243 13.60 14.44 -10.65
N ILE A 244 13.60 15.36 -9.70
CA ILE A 244 12.98 15.19 -8.39
C ILE A 244 11.61 15.88 -8.45
N ILE A 245 10.52 15.13 -8.35
CA ILE A 245 9.17 15.63 -8.62
C ILE A 245 8.36 15.69 -7.32
N LEU A 246 8.11 16.90 -6.84
CA LEU A 246 7.21 17.14 -5.71
C LEU A 246 5.77 16.79 -6.07
N THR A 247 5.04 16.12 -5.17
CA THR A 247 3.63 15.81 -5.35
C THR A 247 2.91 15.62 -4.01
N THR A 248 1.59 15.77 -4.04
CA THR A 248 0.77 15.52 -2.85
C THR A 248 0.54 14.03 -2.64
N THR A 249 0.31 13.64 -1.38
CA THR A 249 -0.04 12.28 -1.00
C THR A 249 -1.31 12.27 -0.15
N GLY A 250 -2.14 11.24 -0.33
CA GLY A 250 -3.34 11.02 0.47
C GLY A 250 -3.07 10.23 1.76
N ALA A 251 -1.81 9.87 2.04
CA ALA A 251 -1.45 8.98 3.14
C ALA A 251 -1.92 9.50 4.51
N ALA A 252 -1.85 10.81 4.75
CA ALA A 252 -2.37 11.43 5.97
C ALA A 252 -3.87 11.15 6.19
N LYS A 253 -4.68 11.40 5.15
CA LYS A 253 -6.12 11.16 5.21
C LYS A 253 -6.42 9.65 5.33
N ALA A 254 -5.69 8.82 4.60
CA ALA A 254 -5.87 7.37 4.63
C ALA A 254 -5.49 6.76 5.99
N LEU A 255 -4.48 7.30 6.66
CA LEU A 255 -4.05 6.83 7.98
C LEU A 255 -5.19 6.93 9.00
N SER A 256 -6.00 7.99 8.95
CA SER A 256 -7.18 8.16 9.82
C SER A 256 -8.30 7.13 9.61
N LEU A 257 -8.28 6.39 8.51
CA LEU A 257 -9.23 5.29 8.22
C LEU A 257 -8.79 3.98 8.88
N VAL A 258 -7.49 3.82 9.15
CA VAL A 258 -6.89 2.60 9.68
C VAL A 258 -6.42 2.76 11.14
N ILE A 259 -6.11 3.99 11.55
CA ILE A 259 -5.77 4.37 12.93
C ILE A 259 -6.63 5.61 13.27
N PRO A 260 -7.86 5.42 13.78
CA PRO A 260 -8.85 6.49 13.97
C PRO A 260 -8.36 7.66 14.85
N GLU A 261 -7.48 7.40 15.81
CA GLU A 261 -6.84 8.39 16.69
C GLU A 261 -6.06 9.45 15.90
N MET A 262 -5.60 9.13 14.68
CA MET A 262 -4.93 10.11 13.81
C MET A 262 -5.86 11.23 13.31
N LYS A 263 -7.17 11.16 13.57
CA LYS A 263 -8.11 12.26 13.26
C LYS A 263 -7.88 13.50 14.14
N THR A 264 -7.38 13.34 15.35
CA THR A 264 -7.17 14.44 16.31
C THR A 264 -5.74 14.96 16.29
N ILE A 265 -4.81 14.21 15.73
CA ILE A 265 -3.40 14.57 15.63
C ILE A 265 -3.17 15.40 14.36
N GLY A 266 -2.62 16.60 14.51
CA GLY A 266 -2.24 17.44 13.38
C GLY A 266 -1.16 16.75 12.53
N PHE A 267 -1.52 16.31 11.32
CA PHE A 267 -0.65 15.51 10.47
C PHE A 267 -0.52 16.05 9.04
N ILE A 268 0.72 16.29 8.60
CA ILE A 268 1.04 16.74 7.23
C ILE A 268 1.81 15.63 6.50
N ALA A 269 1.45 15.35 5.26
CA ALA A 269 2.12 14.35 4.45
C ALA A 269 2.43 14.88 3.05
N GLU A 270 3.69 14.77 2.66
CA GLU A 270 4.21 15.18 1.35
C GLU A 270 4.91 14.02 0.63
N SER A 271 5.05 14.11 -0.68
CA SER A 271 5.75 13.11 -1.48
C SER A 271 6.70 13.74 -2.48
N VAL A 272 7.86 13.10 -2.64
CA VAL A 272 8.91 13.47 -3.57
C VAL A 272 9.22 12.24 -4.42
N ARG A 273 9.07 12.33 -5.73
CA ARG A 273 9.43 11.23 -6.65
C ARG A 273 10.88 11.37 -7.09
N VAL A 274 11.60 10.25 -7.11
CA VAL A 274 13.01 10.16 -7.48
C VAL A 274 13.25 9.07 -8.56
N PRO A 275 14.33 9.15 -9.34
CA PRO A 275 14.65 8.21 -10.42
C PRO A 275 15.18 6.86 -9.89
N THR A 276 14.41 6.17 -9.05
CA THR A 276 14.66 4.79 -8.62
C THR A 276 13.50 3.88 -9.05
N SER A 277 13.78 2.60 -9.31
CA SER A 277 12.78 1.65 -9.83
C SER A 277 11.81 1.19 -8.75
N THR A 278 12.31 0.88 -7.57
CA THR A 278 11.56 0.67 -6.33
C THR A 278 12.46 1.05 -5.16
N GLY A 279 11.95 0.88 -3.95
CA GLY A 279 12.65 1.17 -2.72
C GLY A 279 12.49 2.61 -2.29
N SER A 280 11.47 2.82 -1.47
CA SER A 280 11.04 4.13 -1.01
C SER A 280 11.33 4.30 0.47
N LEU A 281 11.36 5.56 0.91
CA LEU A 281 11.65 5.95 2.28
C LEU A 281 10.57 6.90 2.78
N ILE A 282 10.16 6.74 4.03
CA ILE A 282 9.41 7.74 4.79
C ILE A 282 10.37 8.38 5.78
N ILE A 283 10.42 9.70 5.76
CA ILE A 283 11.04 10.52 6.81
C ILE A 283 9.89 11.04 7.66
N LEU A 284 9.70 10.45 8.83
CA LEU A 284 8.65 10.80 9.77
C LEU A 284 9.23 11.70 10.87
N VAL A 285 8.64 12.88 11.02
CA VAL A 285 8.90 13.78 12.14
C VAL A 285 7.71 13.72 13.08
N VAL A 286 7.94 13.40 14.35
CA VAL A 286 6.91 13.42 15.40
C VAL A 286 7.29 14.39 16.49
N ASN A 287 6.33 15.15 16.99
CA ASN A 287 6.48 15.99 18.18
C ASN A 287 5.71 15.33 19.32
N LEU A 288 6.43 14.90 20.34
CA LEU A 288 5.92 14.17 21.49
C LEU A 288 5.88 15.10 22.70
N GLN A 289 4.75 15.17 23.37
CA GLN A 289 4.64 15.82 24.67
C GLN A 289 5.41 15.00 25.69
N ASP A 290 6.32 15.67 26.39
CA ASP A 290 7.28 15.03 27.25
C ASP A 290 7.27 15.58 28.68
N GLU A 291 7.99 14.91 29.56
CA GLU A 291 8.23 15.34 30.93
C GLU A 291 9.68 15.83 31.05
N LEU A 292 9.90 17.03 31.61
CA LEU A 292 11.23 17.65 31.72
C LEU A 292 12.28 16.74 32.40
N GLU A 293 11.85 15.96 33.38
CA GLU A 293 12.73 15.11 34.18
C GLU A 293 13.09 13.79 33.48
N LYS A 294 12.24 13.34 32.54
CA LYS A 294 12.37 12.02 31.90
C LYS A 294 12.03 12.11 30.41
N PRO A 295 12.83 12.87 29.64
CA PRO A 295 12.57 13.01 28.22
C PRO A 295 12.70 11.67 27.51
N ILE A 296 11.83 11.42 26.54
CA ILE A 296 11.90 10.34 25.59
C ILE A 296 13.20 10.46 24.81
N LYS A 297 14.03 9.43 24.88
CA LYS A 297 15.32 9.36 24.20
C LYS A 297 15.19 8.50 22.96
N ARG A 298 16.14 8.67 22.05
CA ARG A 298 16.35 7.78 20.89
C ARG A 298 16.28 6.30 21.26
N ALA A 299 16.91 5.88 22.36
CA ALA A 299 16.92 4.48 22.80
C ALA A 299 15.51 3.95 23.14
N ASP A 300 14.64 4.80 23.69
CA ASP A 300 13.25 4.42 24.03
C ASP A 300 12.44 4.18 22.75
N LEU A 301 12.58 5.05 21.75
CA LEU A 301 11.92 4.90 20.44
C LEU A 301 12.40 3.64 19.71
N ILE A 302 13.72 3.38 19.71
CA ILE A 302 14.28 2.16 19.11
C ILE A 302 13.77 0.92 19.85
N GLY A 303 13.67 0.98 21.18
CA GLY A 303 13.10 -0.09 22.01
C GLY A 303 11.67 -0.43 21.59
N ILE A 304 10.82 0.57 21.40
CA ILE A 304 9.43 0.39 20.92
C ILE A 304 9.37 -0.41 19.62
N TYR A 305 10.20 -0.03 18.64
CA TYR A 305 10.21 -0.71 17.35
C TYR A 305 10.82 -2.11 17.43
N LYS A 306 11.82 -2.33 18.29
CA LYS A 306 12.38 -3.67 18.52
C LYS A 306 11.35 -4.60 19.17
N ASP A 307 10.62 -4.11 20.17
CA ASP A 307 9.57 -4.86 20.85
C ASP A 307 8.46 -5.23 19.84
N PHE A 308 8.03 -4.27 19.02
CA PHE A 308 7.01 -4.52 18.00
C PHE A 308 7.49 -5.48 16.89
N ALA A 309 8.75 -5.37 16.46
CA ALA A 309 9.37 -6.31 15.52
C ALA A 309 9.45 -7.74 16.10
N GLY A 310 9.52 -7.87 17.42
CA GLY A 310 9.51 -9.17 18.11
C GLY A 310 8.16 -9.90 18.06
N VAL A 311 7.06 -9.18 17.81
CA VAL A 311 5.69 -9.74 17.80
C VAL A 311 4.99 -9.64 16.44
N SER A 312 5.51 -8.82 15.52
CA SER A 312 4.93 -8.64 14.19
C SER A 312 5.96 -8.97 13.11
N PRO A 313 5.66 -9.90 12.18
CA PRO A 313 6.57 -10.22 11.07
C PRO A 313 6.66 -9.09 10.03
N TYR A 314 5.81 -8.08 10.14
CA TYR A 314 5.66 -7.01 9.15
C TYR A 314 6.50 -5.76 9.46
N LEU A 315 7.10 -5.67 10.64
CA LEU A 315 8.02 -4.59 10.99
C LEU A 315 9.39 -5.15 11.28
N LEU A 316 10.41 -4.54 10.69
CA LEU A 316 11.80 -4.82 11.02
C LEU A 316 12.46 -3.58 11.59
N CYS A 317 13.35 -3.78 12.56
CA CYS A 317 14.18 -2.73 13.12
C CYS A 317 15.64 -3.04 12.75
N SER A 318 16.20 -2.27 11.82
CA SER A 318 17.55 -2.47 11.31
C SER A 318 18.53 -1.49 11.96
N GLU A 319 19.70 -1.99 12.36
CA GLU A 319 20.86 -1.19 12.77
C GLU A 319 21.91 -1.07 11.65
N SER A 320 21.71 -1.75 10.52
CA SER A 320 22.57 -1.67 9.34
C SER A 320 22.41 -0.32 8.63
N GLN A 321 23.48 0.16 7.98
CA GLN A 321 23.46 1.39 7.19
C GLN A 321 22.83 1.14 5.81
N ASN A 322 21.50 1.01 5.74
CA ASN A 322 20.82 0.62 4.51
C ASN A 322 20.75 1.77 3.50
N VAL A 323 20.74 1.40 2.22
CA VAL A 323 20.31 2.24 1.10
C VAL A 323 19.09 1.63 0.42
N SER A 324 18.49 2.35 -0.55
CA SER A 324 17.23 1.92 -1.18
C SER A 324 17.29 0.56 -1.87
N SER A 325 18.47 0.10 -2.31
CA SER A 325 18.63 -1.21 -2.94
C SER A 325 18.51 -2.38 -1.96
N ASP A 326 18.86 -2.15 -0.68
CA ASP A 326 18.98 -3.23 0.30
C ASP A 326 17.61 -3.73 0.79
N ILE A 327 16.57 -2.93 0.58
CA ILE A 327 15.20 -3.27 0.94
C ILE A 327 14.41 -3.89 -0.22
N ILE A 328 14.94 -3.89 -1.44
CA ILE A 328 14.23 -4.37 -2.63
C ILE A 328 14.03 -5.88 -2.54
N GLY A 329 12.78 -6.32 -2.66
CA GLY A 329 12.44 -7.74 -2.60
C GLY A 329 12.57 -8.35 -1.20
N TYR A 330 12.82 -7.53 -0.16
CA TYR A 330 12.89 -8.01 1.21
C TYR A 330 11.55 -8.67 1.58
N PRO A 331 11.52 -9.95 1.96
CA PRO A 331 10.26 -10.65 2.14
C PRO A 331 9.54 -10.15 3.40
N ARG A 332 8.24 -9.88 3.24
CA ARG A 332 7.24 -9.69 4.31
C ARG A 332 7.44 -8.49 5.25
N ALA A 333 8.37 -7.57 4.99
CA ALA A 333 8.48 -6.33 5.77
C ALA A 333 7.61 -5.22 5.18
N ALA A 334 6.53 -4.82 5.86
CA ALA A 334 5.77 -3.60 5.57
C ALA A 334 6.64 -2.35 5.69
N THR A 335 7.52 -2.36 6.70
CA THR A 335 8.44 -1.28 7.04
C THR A 335 9.73 -1.86 7.60
N VAL A 336 10.85 -1.31 7.16
CA VAL A 336 12.15 -1.48 7.82
C VAL A 336 12.54 -0.15 8.46
N ILE A 337 12.50 -0.08 9.79
CA ILE A 337 12.93 1.08 10.56
C ILE A 337 14.46 1.16 10.51
N GLU A 338 14.97 2.29 10.04
CA GLU A 338 16.39 2.62 10.07
C GLU A 338 16.75 3.21 11.43
N SER A 339 17.06 2.33 12.37
CA SER A 339 17.28 2.71 13.77
C SER A 339 18.61 3.43 13.98
N SER A 340 19.58 3.23 13.08
CA SER A 340 20.90 3.87 13.14
C SER A 340 20.84 5.39 12.88
N GLU A 341 19.81 5.85 12.16
CA GLU A 341 19.59 7.28 11.83
C GLU A 341 18.43 7.91 12.61
N THR A 342 17.85 7.23 13.60
CA THR A 342 16.80 7.83 14.42
C THR A 342 17.40 8.95 15.30
N HIS A 343 16.78 10.13 15.31
CA HIS A 343 17.24 11.26 16.10
C HIS A 343 16.14 11.81 16.99
N THR A 344 16.50 12.29 18.18
CA THR A 344 15.60 12.95 19.11
C THR A 344 16.21 14.26 19.59
N ARG A 345 15.39 15.31 19.72
CA ARG A 345 15.76 16.58 20.33
C ARG A 345 14.63 17.07 21.21
N THR A 346 14.90 17.17 22.51
CA THR A 346 13.97 17.76 23.48
C THR A 346 14.19 19.27 23.57
N ALA A 347 13.10 20.02 23.57
CA ALA A 347 13.11 21.46 23.79
C ALA A 347 11.87 21.88 24.58
N THR A 348 11.98 23.01 25.27
CA THR A 348 10.83 23.66 25.90
C THR A 348 10.16 24.59 24.90
N VAL A 349 8.87 24.38 24.66
CA VAL A 349 8.02 25.23 23.82
C VAL A 349 7.21 26.16 24.72
N LYS A 350 7.30 27.47 24.45
CA LYS A 350 6.49 28.49 25.13
C LYS A 350 5.12 28.61 24.49
N VAL A 351 4.08 28.23 25.24
CA VAL A 351 2.69 28.38 24.83
C VAL A 351 2.13 29.69 25.40
N ASN A 352 1.67 30.58 24.52
CA ASN A 352 0.95 31.80 24.91
C ASN A 352 -0.48 31.43 25.32
N LEU A 353 -0.76 31.49 26.62
CA LEU A 353 -2.03 31.03 27.19
C LEU A 353 -3.22 31.90 26.81
N PRO A 354 -3.13 33.25 26.80
CA PRO A 354 -4.17 34.11 26.23
C PRO A 354 -4.56 33.78 24.78
N ALA A 355 -3.60 33.33 23.97
CA ALA A 355 -3.87 32.91 22.59
C ALA A 355 -4.41 31.46 22.50
N ALA A 356 -4.01 30.58 23.41
CA ALA A 356 -4.36 29.16 23.39
C ALA A 356 -5.70 28.83 24.07
N ALA A 357 -6.13 29.63 25.06
CA ALA A 357 -7.32 29.35 25.85
C ALA A 357 -8.06 30.64 26.23
N ARG A 358 -9.40 30.61 26.13
CA ARG A 358 -10.26 31.77 26.40
C ARG A 358 -10.33 32.20 27.88
N THR A 359 -9.76 31.41 28.80
CA THR A 359 -9.96 31.64 30.25
C THR A 359 -8.77 31.13 31.06
N VAL A 360 -7.59 31.74 30.88
CA VAL A 360 -6.45 31.50 31.78
C VAL A 360 -6.13 32.80 32.51
N MET A 361 -6.54 32.90 33.78
CA MET A 361 -6.24 34.04 34.62
C MET A 361 -4.92 33.80 35.37
N GLY A 362 -3.97 34.74 35.25
CA GLY A 362 -2.78 34.80 36.12
C GLY A 362 -1.52 34.09 35.62
N VAL A 363 -1.52 33.50 34.41
CA VAL A 363 -0.31 32.97 33.76
C VAL A 363 -0.34 33.33 32.26
N ASP A 364 0.67 34.07 31.79
CA ASP A 364 0.75 34.51 30.40
C ASP A 364 1.36 33.45 29.47
N THR A 365 2.31 32.66 29.99
CA THR A 365 3.03 31.63 29.22
C THR A 365 3.19 30.33 29.98
N LEU A 366 3.00 29.20 29.30
CA LEU A 366 3.30 27.86 29.81
C LEU A 366 4.49 27.27 29.05
N ASP A 367 5.48 26.79 29.79
CA ASP A 367 6.61 26.03 29.26
C ASP A 367 6.23 24.55 29.15
N VAL A 368 6.14 24.03 27.92
CA VAL A 368 5.80 22.63 27.64
C VAL A 368 7.04 21.92 27.12
N SER A 369 7.42 20.80 27.73
CA SER A 369 8.50 19.97 27.21
C SER A 369 8.02 19.18 26.01
N VAL A 370 8.74 19.28 24.90
CA VAL A 370 8.44 18.59 23.66
C VAL A 370 9.70 17.90 23.15
N THR A 371 9.60 16.60 22.92
CA THR A 371 10.62 15.84 22.20
C THR A 371 10.22 15.72 20.74
N GLN A 372 11.02 16.34 19.87
CA GLN A 372 10.93 16.11 18.44
C GLN A 372 11.78 14.90 18.08
N ALA A 373 11.22 13.96 17.32
CA ALA A 373 11.94 12.82 16.79
C ALA A 373 11.86 12.75 15.27
N VAL A 374 12.95 12.33 14.63
CA VAL A 374 13.00 11.99 13.21
C VAL A 374 13.27 10.50 13.10
N ILE A 375 12.39 9.80 12.40
CA ILE A 375 12.37 8.34 12.26
C ILE A 375 12.28 8.02 10.77
N TYR A 376 13.07 7.05 10.34
CA TYR A 376 13.22 6.67 8.93
C TYR A 376 12.64 5.27 8.72
N GLY A 377 11.72 5.13 7.78
CA GLY A 377 11.06 3.87 7.45
C GLY A 377 11.19 3.54 5.97
N TRP A 378 12.00 2.54 5.64
CA TRP A 378 12.13 2.01 4.30
C TRP A 378 10.98 1.07 3.96
N TYR A 379 10.60 1.03 2.68
CA TYR A 379 9.62 0.09 2.18
C TYR A 379 9.81 -0.17 0.68
N ASP A 380 9.71 -1.44 0.28
CA ASP A 380 9.59 -1.80 -1.12
C ASP A 380 8.14 -1.52 -1.55
N ASN A 381 7.95 -0.39 -2.23
CA ASN A 381 6.63 0.09 -2.63
C ASN A 381 5.89 -0.81 -3.63
N GLU A 382 6.50 -1.90 -4.10
CA GLU A 382 5.87 -2.87 -4.99
C GLU A 382 5.80 -4.28 -4.35
N LEU A 383 6.87 -5.08 -4.41
CA LEU A 383 6.83 -6.50 -4.04
C LEU A 383 7.03 -6.71 -2.54
N GLY A 384 8.24 -6.41 -2.04
CA GLY A 384 8.70 -6.81 -0.70
C GLY A 384 7.74 -6.42 0.41
N SER A 385 7.21 -5.20 0.35
CA SER A 385 6.23 -4.69 1.30
C SER A 385 4.80 -4.83 0.77
N TYR A 386 4.44 -4.07 -0.27
CA TYR A 386 3.02 -3.86 -0.59
C TYR A 386 2.30 -5.12 -1.10
N THR A 387 2.85 -5.79 -2.10
CA THR A 387 2.17 -6.90 -2.77
C THR A 387 2.16 -8.16 -1.90
N ASN A 388 3.23 -8.39 -1.12
CA ASN A 388 3.23 -9.47 -0.13
C ASN A 388 2.11 -9.26 0.92
N MET A 389 1.94 -8.04 1.43
CA MET A 389 0.88 -7.74 2.38
C MET A 389 -0.52 -7.78 1.78
N LEU A 390 -0.68 -7.34 0.53
CA LEU A 390 -1.92 -7.53 -0.23
C LEU A 390 -2.25 -9.02 -0.37
N GLY A 391 -1.24 -9.87 -0.61
CA GLY A 391 -1.40 -11.32 -0.67
C GLY A 391 -1.90 -11.89 0.65
N ASP A 392 -1.23 -11.55 1.76
CA ASP A 392 -1.61 -12.02 3.11
C ASP A 392 -3.03 -11.55 3.50
N LEU A 393 -3.39 -10.30 3.16
CA LEU A 393 -4.77 -9.80 3.35
C LEU A 393 -5.79 -10.56 2.49
N THR A 394 -5.42 -10.89 1.25
CA THR A 394 -6.28 -11.64 0.33
C THR A 394 -6.53 -13.06 0.84
N GLU A 395 -5.49 -13.73 1.37
CA GLU A 395 -5.58 -15.05 1.98
C GLU A 395 -6.46 -15.01 3.24
N ARG A 396 -6.24 -14.04 4.15
CA ARG A 396 -7.08 -13.84 5.35
C ARG A 396 -8.56 -13.63 5.00
N ILE A 397 -8.86 -12.78 4.01
CA ILE A 397 -10.25 -12.57 3.57
C ILE A 397 -10.82 -13.87 3.00
N ALA A 398 -10.03 -14.62 2.25
CA ALA A 398 -10.45 -15.89 1.69
C ALA A 398 -10.75 -16.95 2.77
N GLU A 399 -9.95 -17.03 3.83
CA GLU A 399 -10.20 -17.92 4.99
C GLU A 399 -11.56 -17.64 5.63
N GLN A 400 -11.95 -16.37 5.73
CA GLN A 400 -13.22 -15.95 6.33
C GLN A 400 -14.43 -16.04 5.38
N MET A 401 -14.22 -16.44 4.11
CA MET A 401 -15.27 -16.68 3.11
C MET A 401 -15.61 -18.17 2.94
N LEU A 402 -14.80 -19.06 3.50
CA LEU A 402 -15.02 -20.50 3.57
C LEU A 402 -16.02 -20.81 4.69
#